data_AF-A0A1H8VL96-F1
#
_entry.id   AF-A0A1H8VL96-F1
#
_cell.length_a   1.000
_cell.length_b   1.000
_cell.length_c   1.000
_cell.angle_alpha   90.00
_cell.angle_beta   90.00
_cell.angle_gamma   90.00
#
_symmetry.space_group_name_H-M   'P 1'
#
loop_
_entity.id
_entity.type
_entity.pdbx_description
1 polymer ?
#
loop_
_entity_poly.entity_id
_entity_poly.type
_entity_poly.pdbx_seq_one_letter_code
_entity_poly.pdbx_strand_id
1 'polypeptide(L)'
;MGRMGAKLRLVTVRGRALRCVVCGHREFSSREVKLNSTGAEFLGLGWANRSALAVICGSCGYVHEFAGPRPDLWRPEQGYPAEVEVD
;
A
#
# COMPACT_ATOMS: atom_id res chain seq x y z
N MET A 1 -10.15 -14.56 -16.26
CA MET A 1 -10.89 -13.32 -15.93
C MET A 1 -9.87 -12.29 -15.47
N GLY A 2 -9.38 -11.44 -16.38
CA GLY A 2 -8.40 -10.40 -16.04
C GLY A 2 -9.06 -9.31 -15.20
N ARG A 3 -8.47 -8.97 -14.06
CA ARG A 3 -8.94 -7.86 -13.21
C ARG A 3 -8.84 -6.57 -14.01
N MET A 4 -9.98 -5.92 -14.23
CA MET A 4 -10.04 -4.58 -14.82
C MET A 4 -9.19 -3.60 -13.98
N GLY A 5 -8.02 -3.19 -14.51
CA GLY A 5 -7.47 -1.83 -14.40
C GLY A 5 -6.87 -1.33 -13.08
N ALA A 6 -6.43 -2.18 -12.14
CA ALA A 6 -5.69 -1.66 -10.98
C ALA A 6 -4.31 -1.12 -11.42
N LYS A 7 -4.07 0.20 -11.28
CA LYS A 7 -2.78 0.81 -11.63
C LYS A 7 -1.69 0.30 -10.68
N LEU A 8 -0.78 -0.52 -11.21
CA LEU A 8 0.38 -1.00 -10.46
C LEU A 8 1.39 0.13 -10.23
N ARG A 9 2.11 0.01 -9.11
CA ARG A 9 3.09 0.95 -8.59
C ARG A 9 4.25 0.19 -7.98
N LEU A 10 5.44 0.74 -8.09
CA LEU A 10 6.53 0.39 -7.18
C LEU A 10 6.30 1.15 -5.87
N VAL A 11 6.74 0.58 -4.76
CA VAL A 11 6.45 1.13 -3.42
C VAL A 11 7.75 1.28 -2.65
N THR A 12 7.92 2.41 -1.98
CA THR A 12 8.98 2.59 -0.99
C THR A 12 8.40 2.91 0.37
N VAL A 13 9.05 2.41 1.42
CA VAL A 13 8.70 2.69 2.81
C VAL A 13 9.94 3.24 3.48
N ARG A 14 9.88 4.51 3.91
CA ARG A 14 11.02 5.20 4.56
C ARG A 14 12.31 5.11 3.73
N GLY A 15 12.20 5.31 2.41
CA GLY A 15 13.35 5.28 1.49
C GLY A 15 13.83 3.88 1.06
N ARG A 16 13.15 2.81 1.47
CA ARG A 16 13.50 1.42 1.10
C ARG A 16 12.50 0.82 0.15
N ALA A 17 12.96 0.11 -0.87
CA ALA A 17 12.10 -0.60 -1.81
C ALA A 17 11.30 -1.72 -1.10
N LEU A 18 9.99 -1.73 -1.27
CA LEU A 18 9.14 -2.78 -0.73
C LEU A 18 9.11 -3.98 -1.69
N ARG A 19 9.37 -5.16 -1.14
CA ARG A 19 9.07 -6.45 -1.78
C ARG A 19 7.92 -7.12 -1.04
N CYS A 20 7.08 -7.86 -1.78
CA CYS A 20 6.01 -8.64 -1.17
C CYS A 20 6.63 -9.67 -0.22
N VAL A 21 6.26 -9.63 1.06
CA VAL A 21 6.80 -10.55 2.08
C VAL A 21 6.39 -11.99 1.86
N VAL A 22 5.39 -12.22 1.02
CA VAL A 22 4.88 -13.56 0.68
C VAL A 22 5.54 -14.15 -0.56
N CYS A 23 5.75 -13.36 -1.62
CA CYS A 23 6.23 -13.88 -2.91
C CYS A 23 7.39 -13.11 -3.56
N GLY A 24 7.91 -12.07 -2.91
CA GLY A 24 9.04 -11.27 -3.40
C GLY A 24 8.72 -10.32 -4.57
N HIS A 25 7.50 -10.34 -5.10
CA HIS A 25 7.08 -9.46 -6.20
C HIS A 25 7.11 -7.97 -5.79
N ARG A 26 7.37 -7.08 -6.76
CA ARG A 26 7.70 -5.67 -6.53
C ARG A 26 6.63 -4.65 -6.92
N GLU A 27 5.56 -5.09 -7.59
CA GLU A 27 4.51 -4.19 -8.06
C GLU A 27 3.21 -4.39 -7.29
N PHE A 28 2.57 -3.27 -6.96
CA PHE A 28 1.41 -3.25 -6.08
C PHE A 28 0.35 -2.27 -6.59
N SER A 29 -0.92 -2.57 -6.38
CA SER A 29 -1.97 -1.55 -6.42
C SER A 29 -2.16 -0.94 -5.03
N SER A 30 -2.63 0.30 -4.94
CA SER A 30 -2.82 0.99 -3.65
C SER A 30 -4.29 1.32 -3.39
N ARG A 31 -4.70 1.27 -2.13
CA ARG A 31 -6.01 1.76 -1.67
C ARG A 31 -5.89 2.36 -0.27
N GLU A 32 -6.77 3.30 0.05
CA GLU A 32 -6.96 3.72 1.45
C GLU A 32 -7.82 2.70 2.21
N VAL A 33 -7.46 2.44 3.45
CA VAL A 33 -8.18 1.55 4.36
C VAL A 33 -8.52 2.32 5.63
N LYS A 34 -9.77 2.20 6.07
CA LYS A 34 -10.24 2.82 7.31
C LYS A 34 -9.90 1.89 8.50
N LEU A 35 -9.33 2.44 9.59
CA LEU A 35 -8.84 1.67 10.73
C LEU A 35 -9.83 1.59 11.91
N ASN A 36 -11.13 1.67 11.67
CA ASN A 36 -12.13 1.76 12.74
C ASN A 36 -12.15 0.49 13.62
N SER A 37 -12.29 0.70 14.93
CA SER A 37 -12.90 -0.31 15.80
C SER A 37 -14.42 -0.23 15.65
N THR A 38 -15.09 -1.38 15.65
CA THR A 38 -16.55 -1.48 15.49
C THR A 38 -17.32 -0.52 16.42
N GLY A 39 -16.81 -0.25 17.64
CA GLY A 39 -17.46 0.66 18.60
C GLY A 39 -17.41 2.17 18.26
N ALA A 40 -16.46 2.64 17.44
CA ALA A 40 -16.33 4.06 17.08
C ALA A 40 -17.35 4.48 15.99
N GLU A 41 -17.76 3.56 15.12
CA GLU A 41 -18.86 3.80 14.17
C GLU A 41 -20.21 3.87 14.89
N PHE A 42 -20.43 3.06 15.94
CA PHE A 42 -21.67 3.08 16.74
C PHE A 42 -21.86 4.37 17.55
N LEU A 43 -20.79 5.08 17.91
CA LEU A 43 -20.84 6.35 18.66
C LEU A 43 -20.87 7.60 17.75
N GLY A 44 -20.99 7.44 16.42
CA GLY A 44 -21.00 8.57 15.49
C GLY A 44 -19.67 9.32 15.36
N LEU A 45 -18.58 8.75 15.90
CA LEU A 45 -17.22 9.34 15.89
C LEU A 45 -16.40 8.94 14.67
N GLY A 46 -17.06 8.54 13.57
CA GLY A 46 -16.43 8.14 12.30
C GLY A 46 -15.60 9.25 11.63
N TRP A 47 -15.68 10.48 12.13
CA TRP A 47 -14.91 11.65 11.67
C TRP A 47 -13.51 11.73 12.29
N ALA A 48 -13.23 11.01 13.39
CA ALA A 48 -11.90 10.98 14.02
C ALA A 48 -10.93 9.96 13.39
N ASN A 49 -11.23 9.47 12.17
CA ASN A 49 -10.68 8.23 11.67
C ASN A 49 -9.23 8.38 11.16
N ARG A 50 -8.32 7.56 11.70
CA ARG A 50 -7.00 7.36 11.12
C ARG A 50 -7.14 6.49 9.87
N SER A 51 -6.72 7.00 8.72
CA SER A 51 -6.62 6.20 7.49
C SER A 51 -5.25 5.54 7.40
N ALA A 52 -5.24 4.25 7.05
CA ALA A 52 -4.05 3.54 6.61
C ALA A 52 -3.96 3.56 5.08
N LEU A 53 -2.74 3.46 4.56
CA LEU A 53 -2.55 3.06 3.16
C LEU A 53 -2.32 1.55 3.11
N ALA A 54 -3.05 0.86 2.25
CA ALA A 54 -2.77 -0.53 1.91
C ALA A 54 -2.24 -0.63 0.49
N VAL A 55 -1.23 -1.47 0.29
CA VAL A 55 -0.75 -1.86 -1.04
C VAL A 55 -0.95 -3.37 -1.22
N ILE A 56 -1.51 -3.75 -2.37
CA ILE A 56 -1.93 -5.11 -2.69
C ILE A 56 -0.99 -5.64 -3.76
N CYS A 57 -0.32 -6.75 -3.49
CA CYS A 57 0.61 -7.37 -4.41
C CYS A 57 -0.07 -7.70 -5.75
N GLY A 58 0.51 -7.23 -6.85
CA GLY A 58 0.01 -7.50 -8.20
C GLY A 58 0.12 -8.96 -8.64
N SER A 59 0.97 -9.75 -7.96
CA SER A 59 1.20 -11.17 -8.27
C SER A 59 0.34 -12.12 -7.43
N CYS A 60 0.45 -12.06 -6.09
CA CYS A 60 -0.25 -13.01 -5.21
C CYS A 60 -1.48 -12.42 -4.49
N GLY A 61 -1.71 -11.10 -4.58
CA GLY A 61 -2.83 -10.44 -3.92
C GLY A 61 -2.69 -10.20 -2.41
N TYR A 62 -1.54 -10.51 -1.80
CA TYR A 62 -1.28 -10.21 -0.39
C TYR A 62 -1.36 -8.70 -0.12
N VAL A 63 -1.94 -8.33 1.02
CA VAL A 63 -2.19 -6.94 1.41
C VAL A 63 -1.17 -6.53 2.47
N HIS A 64 -0.41 -5.48 2.18
CA HIS A 64 0.45 -4.80 3.14
C HIS A 64 -0.25 -3.54 3.63
N GLU A 65 -0.49 -3.42 4.94
CA GLU A 65 -1.18 -2.28 5.54
C GLU A 65 -0.22 -1.41 6.37
N PHE A 66 -0.30 -0.09 6.17
CA PHE A 66 0.54 0.90 6.84
C PHE A 66 -0.33 1.92 7.58
N ALA A 67 -0.43 1.75 8.90
CA ALA A 67 -1.15 2.65 9.81
C ALA A 67 -0.31 3.85 10.29
N GLY A 68 0.94 3.96 9.82
CA GLY A 68 1.91 4.99 10.18
C GLY A 68 2.31 5.85 8.97
N PRO A 69 3.61 6.17 8.79
CA PRO A 69 4.07 6.91 7.62
C PRO A 69 3.55 6.29 6.32
N ARG A 70 2.96 7.13 5.46
CA ARG A 70 2.48 6.66 4.15
C ARG A 70 3.66 6.21 3.30
N PRO A 71 3.59 5.01 2.69
CA PRO A 71 4.50 4.60 1.63
C PRO A 71 4.42 5.56 0.43
N ASP A 72 5.54 5.74 -0.25
CA ASP A 72 5.60 6.47 -1.51
C ASP A 72 5.32 5.52 -2.68
N LEU A 73 4.65 6.03 -3.70
CA LEU A 73 4.17 5.25 -4.84
C LEU A 73 4.78 5.78 -6.14
N TRP A 74 5.47 4.92 -6.87
CA TRP A 74 6.20 5.27 -8.09
C TRP A 74 5.62 4.54 -9.31
N ARG A 75 5.62 5.22 -10.46
CA ARG A 75 5.21 4.60 -11.72
C ARG A 75 6.27 3.56 -12.14
N PRO A 76 5.89 2.30 -12.43
CA PRO A 76 6.88 1.27 -12.80
C PRO A 76 7.80 1.68 -13.97
N GLU A 77 7.26 2.41 -14.94
CA GLU A 77 7.99 2.95 -16.09
C GLU A 77 9.05 4.02 -15.74
N GLN A 78 8.97 4.64 -14.55
CA GLN A 78 9.97 5.60 -14.05
C GLN A 78 11.02 4.94 -13.15
N GLY A 79 10.79 3.69 -12.71
CA GLY A 79 11.67 3.00 -11.77
C GLY A 79 11.59 3.55 -10.34
N TYR A 80 12.56 3.18 -9.51
CA TYR A 80 12.77 3.79 -8.19
C TYR A 80 13.61 5.07 -8.33
N PRO A 81 13.41 6.08 -7.46
CA PRO A 81 14.37 7.17 -7.29
C PRO A 81 15.78 6.64 -7.04
N ALA A 82 16.81 7.40 -7.47
CA ALA A 82 18.20 6.97 -7.43
C ALA A 82 18.72 6.73 -5.99
N GLU A 83 18.12 7.40 -5.01
CA GLU A 83 18.51 7.38 -3.59
C GLU A 83 17.86 6.24 -2.80
N VAL A 84 17.00 5.43 -3.44
CA VAL A 84 16.30 4.35 -2.76
C VAL A 84 17.25 3.19 -2.49
N GLU A 85 17.27 2.73 -1.24
CA GLU A 85 17.92 1.48 -0.87
C GLU A 85 17.12 0.31 -1.48
N VAL A 86 17.74 -0.39 -2.45
CA VAL A 86 17.21 -1.60 -3.08
C VAL A 86 18.03 -2.78 -2.57
N ASP A 87 17.43 -3.60 -1.73
CA ASP A 87 17.95 -4.90 -1.27
C ASP A 87 17.49 -6.03 -2.22
#